data_AF-A0A9D0AXV3-F1
#
_entry.id   AF-A0A9D0AXV3-F1
#
_cell.length_a   1.000
_cell.length_b   1.000
_cell.length_c   1.000
_cell.angle_alpha   90.00
_cell.angle_beta   90.00
_cell.angle_gamma   90.00
#
_symmetry.space_group_name_H-M   'P 1'
#
loop_
_entity.id
_entity.type
_entity.pdbx_description
1 polymer ?
#
loop_
_entity_poly.entity_id
_entity_poly.type
_entity_poly.pdbx_seq_one_letter_code
_entity_poly.pdbx_strand_id
1 'polypeptide(L)'
;MNQNAHFWNNKWRQSPITYTGRALRGDNERIVCDVKCFITPNDTILTEIINDYHLKKSTHNETAQAIQKFVVNFLDYVGDEDASDCPEFWLFPFETLQSGVGDCEDGAILIASLMIKAGIPAYRVKVAAGYVQASPTAPQGGHAYCVYLADRNYGNQDWVIMDWCYYEDSRLTPEDKPLARRGGYRGCYKDIWFTFNNEFSWNQTDLEIDARRISRSQTNSDAKTTGAISQANPITKVMDKIKTKVKL
;
A
#
# COMPACT_ATOMS: atom_id res chain seq x y z
N MET A 1 -0.20 -10.11 -27.26
CA MET A 1 0.81 -10.90 -26.52
C MET A 1 0.98 -10.26 -25.17
N ASN A 2 0.84 -11.03 -24.09
CA ASN A 2 1.13 -10.55 -22.74
C ASN A 2 2.61 -10.19 -22.64
N GLN A 3 2.88 -9.00 -22.13
CA GLN A 3 4.24 -8.51 -21.96
C GLN A 3 4.84 -9.08 -20.66
N ASN A 4 6.14 -9.36 -20.67
CA ASN A 4 6.83 -10.01 -19.55
C ASN A 4 7.34 -9.01 -18.50
N ALA A 5 7.94 -9.53 -17.43
CA ALA A 5 8.53 -8.72 -16.36
C ALA A 5 9.57 -7.70 -16.88
N HIS A 6 10.42 -8.10 -17.83
CA HIS A 6 11.43 -7.21 -18.40
C HIS A 6 10.80 -6.00 -19.08
N PHE A 7 9.74 -6.20 -19.87
CA PHE A 7 9.02 -5.08 -20.48
C PHE A 7 8.44 -4.14 -19.43
N TRP A 8 7.69 -4.66 -18.44
CA TRP A 8 6.99 -3.81 -17.48
C TRP A 8 7.90 -3.09 -16.49
N ASN A 9 9.00 -3.73 -16.09
CA ASN A 9 9.98 -3.13 -15.19
C ASN A 9 10.81 -2.03 -15.86
N ASN A 10 10.95 -2.07 -17.19
CA ASN A 10 11.73 -1.09 -17.97
C ASN A 10 10.87 -0.14 -18.83
N LYS A 11 9.53 -0.29 -18.78
CA LYS A 11 8.62 0.59 -19.52
C LYS A 11 8.69 2.04 -19.05
N TRP A 12 8.97 2.25 -17.77
CA TRP A 12 9.19 3.56 -17.17
C TRP A 12 10.60 3.63 -16.60
N ARG A 13 11.15 4.84 -16.51
CA ARG A 13 12.45 5.09 -15.90
C ARG A 13 12.40 4.69 -14.43
N GLN A 14 13.24 3.74 -14.05
CA GLN A 14 13.47 3.41 -12.65
C GLN A 14 14.20 4.56 -11.98
N SER A 15 13.80 4.90 -10.75
CA SER A 15 14.40 5.97 -9.95
C SER A 15 14.38 5.58 -8.49
N PRO A 16 15.45 5.77 -7.71
CA PRO A 16 15.38 5.63 -6.26
C PRO A 16 14.40 6.68 -5.72
N ILE A 17 13.37 6.23 -4.98
CA ILE A 17 12.41 7.12 -4.34
C ILE A 17 12.55 6.94 -2.83
N THR A 18 12.85 8.02 -2.13
CA THR A 18 12.85 8.06 -0.67
C THR A 18 11.73 8.95 -0.17
N TYR A 19 11.11 8.62 0.94
CA TYR A 19 10.03 9.40 1.53
C TYR A 19 10.21 9.54 3.04
N THR A 20 9.74 10.66 3.59
CA THR A 20 9.83 10.94 5.03
C THR A 20 8.59 10.46 5.79
N GLY A 21 7.80 9.54 5.25
CA GLY A 21 6.54 9.06 5.86
C GLY A 21 6.73 8.19 7.10
N ARG A 22 7.76 8.37 7.92
CA ARG A 22 7.99 7.52 9.09
C ARG A 22 8.73 8.28 10.18
N ALA A 23 8.49 7.93 11.45
CA ALA A 23 9.30 8.35 12.59
C ALA A 23 9.76 7.15 13.41
N LEU A 24 10.81 7.32 14.22
CA LEU A 24 11.23 6.31 15.20
C LEU A 24 10.30 6.32 16.41
N ARG A 25 10.16 5.17 17.07
CA ARG A 25 9.27 5.05 18.22
C ARG A 25 9.68 6.02 19.34
N GLY A 26 8.72 6.85 19.77
CA GLY A 26 8.95 7.83 20.83
C GLY A 26 9.68 9.09 20.38
N ASP A 27 9.85 9.25 19.07
CA ASP A 27 10.42 10.43 18.44
C ASP A 27 9.47 10.95 17.38
N ASN A 28 9.45 12.27 17.18
CA ASN A 28 8.70 12.94 16.13
C ASN A 28 9.62 13.29 14.93
N GLU A 29 10.93 13.00 15.04
CA GLU A 29 11.86 13.15 13.93
C GLU A 29 11.55 12.14 12.82
N ARG A 30 11.20 12.70 11.65
CA ARG A 30 10.88 11.94 10.46
C ARG A 30 12.16 11.37 9.84
N ILE A 31 12.16 10.06 9.57
CA ILE A 31 13.27 9.37 8.92
C ILE A 31 13.02 9.24 7.42
N VAL A 32 14.09 9.40 6.65
CA VAL A 32 14.08 9.20 5.19
C VAL A 32 14.23 7.70 4.92
N CYS A 33 13.22 7.09 4.33
CA CYS A 33 13.21 5.67 3.98
C CYS A 33 13.06 5.48 2.47
N ASP A 34 13.70 4.46 1.90
CA ASP A 34 13.35 3.97 0.57
C ASP A 34 11.91 3.43 0.62
N VAL A 35 11.04 3.93 -0.25
CA VAL A 35 9.61 3.56 -0.26
C VAL A 35 9.38 2.06 -0.48
N LYS A 36 10.32 1.37 -1.13
CA LYS A 36 10.22 -0.08 -1.35
C LYS A 36 10.26 -0.87 -0.04
N CYS A 37 10.88 -0.32 1.01
CA CYS A 37 10.98 -0.99 2.31
C CYS A 37 9.62 -1.26 2.96
N PHE A 38 8.58 -0.50 2.60
CA PHE A 38 7.24 -0.69 3.15
C PHE A 38 6.51 -1.91 2.56
N ILE A 39 6.92 -2.39 1.37
CA ILE A 39 6.32 -3.58 0.76
C ILE A 39 7.04 -4.81 1.29
N THR A 40 6.48 -5.47 2.30
CA THR A 40 7.10 -6.59 3.03
C THR A 40 6.40 -7.93 2.78
N PRO A 41 6.43 -8.48 1.55
CA PRO A 41 5.70 -9.71 1.23
C PRO A 41 6.23 -10.95 1.99
N ASN A 42 7.43 -10.86 2.56
CA ASN A 42 8.04 -11.96 3.31
C ASN A 42 7.53 -12.08 4.75
N ASP A 43 6.72 -11.16 5.23
CA ASP A 43 6.16 -11.22 6.58
C ASP A 43 5.28 -12.46 6.75
N THR A 44 5.56 -13.24 7.80
CA THR A 44 4.88 -14.53 8.05
C THR A 44 3.38 -14.34 8.24
N ILE A 45 2.97 -13.26 8.91
CA ILE A 45 1.55 -12.93 9.17
C ILE A 45 0.72 -12.87 7.88
N LEU A 46 1.30 -12.37 6.77
CA LEU A 46 0.60 -12.31 5.49
C LEU A 46 0.24 -13.72 4.97
N THR A 47 1.10 -14.71 5.23
CA THR A 47 0.84 -16.11 4.88
C THR A 47 -0.40 -16.63 5.61
N GLU A 48 -0.51 -16.32 6.89
CA GLU A 48 -1.64 -16.75 7.72
C GLU A 48 -2.93 -16.10 7.26
N ILE A 49 -2.91 -14.80 6.99
CA ILE A 49 -4.06 -14.08 6.43
C ILE A 49 -4.50 -14.67 5.09
N ILE A 50 -3.56 -14.94 4.18
CA ILE A 50 -3.89 -15.53 2.88
C ILE A 50 -4.53 -16.91 3.03
N ASN A 51 -4.06 -17.72 3.98
CA ASN A 51 -4.57 -19.05 4.21
C ASN A 51 -5.95 -19.03 4.91
N ASP A 52 -6.07 -18.30 6.01
CA ASP A 52 -7.27 -18.24 6.85
C ASP A 52 -8.47 -17.63 6.12
N TYR A 53 -8.22 -16.61 5.28
CA TYR A 53 -9.26 -15.94 4.49
C TYR A 53 -9.33 -16.46 3.04
N HIS A 54 -8.58 -17.52 2.72
CA HIS A 54 -8.52 -18.13 1.40
C HIS A 54 -8.32 -17.12 0.26
N LEU A 55 -7.43 -16.14 0.46
CA LEU A 55 -7.29 -14.99 -0.45
C LEU A 55 -6.67 -15.37 -1.80
N LYS A 56 -5.82 -16.40 -1.83
CA LYS A 56 -5.26 -16.93 -3.07
C LYS A 56 -6.32 -17.71 -3.84
N LYS A 57 -6.60 -17.30 -5.07
CA LYS A 57 -7.62 -17.89 -5.96
C LYS A 57 -6.96 -18.56 -7.17
N SER A 58 -7.79 -19.02 -8.11
CA SER A 58 -7.34 -19.76 -9.29
C SER A 58 -6.60 -18.87 -10.29
N THR A 59 -6.99 -17.59 -10.38
CA THR A 59 -6.34 -16.59 -11.24
C THR A 59 -5.75 -15.43 -10.43
N HIS A 60 -4.83 -14.69 -11.04
CA HIS A 60 -4.30 -13.46 -10.44
C HIS A 60 -5.38 -12.38 -10.28
N ASN A 61 -6.32 -12.25 -11.23
CA ASN A 61 -7.41 -11.28 -11.11
C ASN A 61 -8.35 -11.62 -9.94
N GLU A 62 -8.76 -12.88 -9.80
CA GLU A 62 -9.58 -13.30 -8.66
C GLU A 62 -8.86 -13.11 -7.32
N THR A 63 -7.55 -13.40 -7.29
CA THR A 63 -6.71 -13.20 -6.10
C THR A 63 -6.63 -11.71 -5.74
N ALA A 64 -6.35 -10.85 -6.74
CA ALA A 64 -6.30 -9.40 -6.56
C ALA A 64 -7.63 -8.84 -6.05
N GLN A 65 -8.76 -9.32 -6.59
CA GLN A 65 -10.09 -8.91 -6.13
C GLN A 65 -10.38 -9.35 -4.69
N ALA A 66 -10.07 -10.62 -4.37
CA ALA A 66 -10.28 -11.16 -3.03
C ALA A 66 -9.49 -10.37 -1.98
N ILE A 67 -8.25 -10.01 -2.29
CA ILE A 67 -7.39 -9.20 -1.42
C ILE A 67 -7.94 -7.78 -1.26
N GLN A 68 -8.35 -7.11 -2.34
CA GLN A 68 -8.94 -5.77 -2.23
C GLN A 68 -10.20 -5.80 -1.35
N LYS A 69 -11.10 -6.76 -1.58
CA LYS A 69 -12.31 -6.93 -0.75
C LYS A 69 -11.97 -7.19 0.72
N PHE A 70 -10.96 -8.02 0.99
CA PHE A 70 -10.51 -8.27 2.35
C PHE A 70 -10.06 -6.98 3.03
N VAL A 71 -9.18 -6.21 2.39
CA VAL A 71 -8.65 -4.97 2.98
C VAL A 71 -9.74 -3.92 3.19
N VAL A 72 -10.62 -3.71 2.21
CA VAL A 72 -11.77 -2.78 2.31
C VAL A 72 -12.70 -3.16 3.47
N ASN A 73 -12.93 -4.45 3.70
CA ASN A 73 -13.81 -4.90 4.78
C ASN A 73 -13.12 -4.93 6.16
N PHE A 74 -11.80 -4.97 6.19
CA PHE A 74 -11.04 -5.13 7.42
C PHE A 74 -10.59 -3.80 8.03
N LEU A 75 -10.14 -2.85 7.20
CA LEU A 75 -9.58 -1.59 7.66
C LEU A 75 -10.66 -0.54 7.88
N ASP A 76 -10.55 0.18 8.98
CA ASP A 76 -11.24 1.46 9.15
C ASP A 76 -10.29 2.58 8.75
N TYR A 77 -10.78 3.52 7.94
CA TYR A 77 -10.00 4.69 7.55
C TYR A 77 -9.85 5.64 8.73
N VAL A 78 -8.61 5.91 9.13
CA VAL A 78 -8.24 6.91 10.14
C VAL A 78 -7.00 7.62 9.62
N GLY A 79 -7.11 8.94 9.43
CA GLY A 79 -5.97 9.74 8.95
C GLY A 79 -4.85 9.82 9.99
N ASP A 80 -3.62 10.02 9.53
CA ASP A 80 -2.45 10.07 10.40
C ASP A 80 -2.51 11.14 11.49
N GLU A 81 -3.13 12.29 11.22
CA GLU A 81 -3.34 13.37 12.21
C GLU A 81 -4.20 12.93 13.40
N ASP A 82 -5.07 11.92 13.20
CA ASP A 82 -5.95 11.36 14.22
C ASP A 82 -5.38 10.07 14.84
N ALA A 83 -4.54 9.33 14.08
CA ALA A 83 -3.99 8.03 14.48
C ALA A 83 -2.61 8.10 15.15
N SER A 84 -1.83 9.15 14.87
CA SER A 84 -0.46 9.30 15.34
C SER A 84 -0.13 10.76 15.72
N ASP A 85 0.87 10.95 16.57
CA ASP A 85 1.40 12.29 16.88
C ASP A 85 2.24 12.89 15.71
N CYS A 86 2.28 12.20 14.56
CA CYS A 86 3.01 12.59 13.36
C CYS A 86 2.04 12.87 12.20
N PRO A 87 2.19 13.97 11.44
CA PRO A 87 1.32 14.28 10.30
C PRO A 87 1.36 13.28 9.13
N GLU A 88 2.35 12.38 9.10
CA GLU A 88 2.50 11.35 8.06
C GLU A 88 3.34 10.16 8.60
N PHE A 89 2.74 8.98 8.73
CA PHE A 89 3.29 7.78 9.36
C PHE A 89 2.84 6.50 8.65
N TRP A 90 3.54 6.17 7.56
CA TRP A 90 3.34 4.97 6.77
C TRP A 90 3.59 3.72 7.62
N LEU A 91 2.54 2.92 7.78
CA LEU A 91 2.57 1.67 8.50
C LEU A 91 3.15 0.55 7.63
N PHE A 92 3.90 -0.35 8.28
CA PHE A 92 4.21 -1.64 7.68
C PHE A 92 2.97 -2.53 7.69
N PRO A 93 2.83 -3.49 6.75
CA PRO A 93 1.68 -4.39 6.68
C PRO A 93 1.30 -5.06 8.00
N PHE A 94 2.27 -5.49 8.81
CA PHE A 94 1.98 -6.10 10.11
C PHE A 94 1.42 -5.10 11.13
N GLU A 95 1.79 -3.82 11.05
CA GLU A 95 1.27 -2.75 11.91
C GLU A 95 -0.17 -2.42 11.52
N THR A 96 -0.43 -2.27 10.21
CA THR A 96 -1.79 -2.07 9.66
C THR A 96 -2.72 -3.23 10.05
N LEU A 97 -2.24 -4.47 9.98
CA LEU A 97 -3.01 -5.64 10.43
C LEU A 97 -3.25 -5.66 11.94
N GLN A 98 -2.25 -5.26 12.74
CA GLN A 98 -2.37 -5.21 14.19
C GLN A 98 -3.33 -4.08 14.65
N SER A 99 -3.22 -2.90 14.04
CA SER A 99 -4.04 -1.72 14.35
C SER A 99 -5.47 -1.90 13.83
N GLY A 100 -5.63 -2.53 12.66
CA GLY A 100 -6.90 -2.63 11.95
C GLY A 100 -7.43 -1.28 11.47
N VAL A 101 -6.55 -0.27 11.42
CA VAL A 101 -6.81 1.09 10.94
C VAL A 101 -5.63 1.53 10.09
N GLY A 102 -5.86 2.51 9.24
CA GLY A 102 -4.81 3.18 8.46
C GLY A 102 -5.42 4.19 7.52
N ASP A 103 -4.57 4.89 6.79
CA ASP A 103 -4.98 5.85 5.77
C ASP A 103 -4.60 5.38 4.35
N CYS A 104 -4.54 6.31 3.39
CA CYS A 104 -4.51 5.95 1.98
C CYS A 104 -3.35 4.99 1.63
N GLU A 105 -2.13 5.28 2.07
CA GLU A 105 -0.95 4.48 1.81
C GLU A 105 -0.97 3.15 2.54
N ASP A 106 -1.48 3.09 3.77
CA ASP A 106 -1.38 1.91 4.63
C ASP A 106 -2.12 0.74 4.00
N GLY A 107 -3.36 0.99 3.57
CA GLY A 107 -4.14 -0.01 2.86
C GLY A 107 -3.55 -0.32 1.48
N ALA A 108 -2.97 0.66 0.78
CA ALA A 108 -2.31 0.42 -0.51
C ALA A 108 -1.08 -0.50 -0.38
N ILE A 109 -0.25 -0.26 0.64
CA ILE A 109 0.94 -1.04 1.02
C ILE A 109 0.54 -2.44 1.45
N LEU A 110 -0.51 -2.58 2.26
CA LEU A 110 -1.04 -3.88 2.69
C LEU A 110 -1.55 -4.69 1.49
N ILE A 111 -2.35 -4.08 0.60
CA ILE A 111 -2.85 -4.74 -0.62
C ILE A 111 -1.69 -5.23 -1.47
N ALA A 112 -0.70 -4.39 -1.75
CA ALA A 112 0.44 -4.74 -2.59
C ALA A 112 1.25 -5.90 -1.98
N SER A 113 1.50 -5.86 -0.68
CA SER A 113 2.25 -6.89 0.05
C SER A 113 1.50 -8.23 0.05
N LEU A 114 0.18 -8.23 0.29
CA LEU A 114 -0.67 -9.42 0.22
C LEU A 114 -0.70 -10.00 -1.19
N MET A 115 -0.83 -9.16 -2.24
CA MET A 115 -0.87 -9.62 -3.63
C MET A 115 0.41 -10.34 -4.03
N ILE A 116 1.56 -9.73 -3.73
CA ILE A 116 2.87 -10.30 -4.03
C ILE A 116 3.07 -11.61 -3.24
N LYS A 117 2.72 -11.62 -1.96
CA LYS A 117 2.79 -12.83 -1.13
C LYS A 117 1.85 -13.95 -1.61
N ALA A 118 0.68 -13.61 -2.12
CA ALA A 118 -0.27 -14.59 -2.67
C ALA A 118 0.22 -15.22 -3.99
N GLY A 119 1.30 -14.69 -4.57
CA GLY A 119 1.96 -15.22 -5.76
C GLY A 119 1.70 -14.41 -7.04
N ILE A 120 1.09 -13.22 -6.94
CA ILE A 120 1.01 -12.31 -8.08
C ILE A 120 2.43 -11.77 -8.35
N PRO A 121 2.95 -11.86 -9.58
CA PRO A 121 4.28 -11.34 -9.90
C PRO A 121 4.43 -9.84 -9.57
N ALA A 122 5.53 -9.46 -8.92
CA ALA A 122 5.76 -8.10 -8.45
C ALA A 122 5.64 -7.03 -9.56
N TYR A 123 6.06 -7.34 -10.80
CA TYR A 123 5.92 -6.40 -11.92
C TYR A 123 4.47 -6.05 -12.28
N ARG A 124 3.48 -6.80 -11.78
CA ARG A 124 2.05 -6.55 -11.95
C ARG A 124 1.44 -5.73 -10.83
N VAL A 125 2.17 -5.43 -9.77
CA VAL A 125 1.64 -4.79 -8.56
C VAL A 125 2.51 -3.58 -8.25
N LYS A 126 1.89 -2.43 -8.03
CA LYS A 126 2.59 -1.22 -7.56
C LYS A 126 1.71 -0.44 -6.60
N VAL A 127 2.32 0.29 -5.68
CA VAL A 127 1.67 1.43 -5.03
C VAL A 127 1.96 2.67 -5.85
N ALA A 128 0.96 3.53 -6.02
CA ALA A 128 1.06 4.81 -6.69
C ALA A 128 0.73 5.93 -5.69
N ALA A 129 1.57 6.97 -5.68
CA ALA A 129 1.28 8.23 -5.00
C ALA A 129 1.00 9.29 -6.07
N GLY A 130 -0.06 10.07 -5.89
CA GLY A 130 -0.49 11.06 -6.87
C GLY A 130 -1.66 11.91 -6.38
N TYR A 131 -2.31 12.59 -7.32
CA TYR A 131 -3.48 13.40 -7.02
C TYR A 131 -4.80 12.67 -7.31
N VAL A 132 -5.81 12.99 -6.52
CA VAL A 132 -7.22 12.71 -6.81
C VAL A 132 -8.05 13.97 -6.84
N GLN A 133 -9.15 13.95 -7.59
CA GLN A 133 -10.07 15.07 -7.73
C GLN A 133 -11.50 14.56 -7.88
N ALA A 134 -12.39 14.93 -6.94
CA ALA A 134 -13.77 14.44 -6.92
C ALA A 134 -14.62 14.94 -8.09
N SER A 135 -14.31 16.12 -8.63
CA SER A 135 -14.97 16.72 -9.78
C SER A 135 -14.00 17.67 -10.50
N PRO A 136 -14.27 18.10 -11.75
CA PRO A 136 -13.39 19.02 -12.48
C PRO A 136 -13.11 20.35 -11.75
N THR A 137 -13.99 20.76 -10.84
CA THR A 137 -13.89 22.03 -10.09
C THR A 137 -13.46 21.86 -8.64
N ALA A 138 -13.38 20.63 -8.13
CA ALA A 138 -12.92 20.35 -6.77
C ALA A 138 -11.39 20.56 -6.64
N PRO A 139 -10.87 20.94 -5.47
CA PRO A 139 -9.43 20.93 -5.24
C PRO A 139 -8.88 19.51 -5.39
N GLN A 140 -7.61 19.41 -5.80
CA GLN A 140 -6.90 18.14 -5.80
C GLN A 140 -6.42 17.81 -4.38
N GLY A 141 -6.51 16.53 -4.01
CA GLY A 141 -5.93 15.99 -2.78
C GLY A 141 -4.82 15.00 -3.10
N GLY A 142 -3.79 14.95 -2.26
CA GLY A 142 -2.81 13.87 -2.30
C GLY A 142 -3.47 12.53 -1.94
N HIS A 143 -3.02 11.46 -2.59
CA HIS A 143 -3.57 10.12 -2.37
C HIS A 143 -2.55 9.04 -2.72
N ALA A 144 -2.56 7.95 -1.96
CA ALA A 144 -1.83 6.74 -2.25
C ALA A 144 -2.79 5.56 -2.48
N TYR A 145 -2.53 4.76 -3.51
CA TYR A 145 -3.39 3.64 -3.89
C TYR A 145 -2.60 2.52 -4.57
N CYS A 146 -3.07 1.28 -4.43
CA CYS A 146 -2.50 0.17 -5.18
C CYS A 146 -2.97 0.21 -6.63
N VAL A 147 -2.09 -0.10 -7.58
CA VAL A 147 -2.42 -0.38 -8.98
C VAL A 147 -1.99 -1.79 -9.35
N TYR A 148 -2.84 -2.45 -10.14
CA TYR A 148 -2.65 -3.83 -10.55
C TYR A 148 -2.74 -3.95 -12.07
N LEU A 149 -1.81 -4.68 -12.68
CA LEU A 149 -1.84 -5.00 -14.08
C LEU A 149 -2.77 -6.21 -14.29
N ALA A 150 -4.02 -5.95 -14.63
CA ALA A 150 -5.05 -6.97 -14.81
C ALA A 150 -4.94 -7.63 -16.19
N ASP A 151 -5.21 -8.93 -16.23
CA ASP A 151 -5.45 -9.61 -17.51
C ASP A 151 -6.82 -9.16 -18.02
N ARG A 152 -6.90 -8.83 -19.32
CA ARG A 152 -8.10 -8.36 -20.01
C ARG A 152 -8.49 -9.32 -21.13
N ASN A 153 -9.69 -9.10 -21.66
CA ASN A 153 -10.17 -9.78 -22.85
C ASN A 153 -9.13 -9.74 -23.99
N TYR A 154 -9.08 -10.83 -24.76
CA TYR A 154 -8.18 -11.00 -25.91
C TYR A 154 -6.67 -11.03 -25.57
N GLY A 155 -6.30 -11.38 -24.34
CA GLY A 155 -4.89 -11.56 -23.94
C GLY A 155 -4.11 -10.25 -23.93
N ASN A 156 -4.78 -9.16 -23.54
CA ASN A 156 -4.18 -7.87 -23.26
C ASN A 156 -4.03 -7.69 -21.75
N GLN A 157 -3.17 -6.75 -21.35
CA GLN A 157 -3.00 -6.38 -19.94
C GLN A 157 -3.10 -4.87 -19.80
N ASP A 158 -3.89 -4.41 -18.83
CA ASP A 158 -4.07 -3.00 -18.54
C ASP A 158 -4.01 -2.74 -17.03
N TRP A 159 -3.42 -1.61 -16.66
CA TRP A 159 -3.37 -1.16 -15.27
C TRP A 159 -4.76 -0.71 -14.79
N VAL A 160 -5.14 -1.19 -13.62
CA VAL A 160 -6.34 -0.82 -12.88
C VAL A 160 -5.96 -0.31 -11.50
N ILE A 161 -6.87 0.45 -10.92
CA ILE A 161 -6.72 0.96 -9.57
C ILE A 161 -7.41 -0.01 -8.61
N MET A 162 -6.72 -0.32 -7.52
CA MET A 162 -7.14 -1.20 -6.44
C MET A 162 -7.21 -0.38 -5.15
N ASP A 163 -7.96 0.73 -5.20
CA ASP A 163 -8.14 1.63 -4.05
C ASP A 163 -9.01 0.97 -2.99
N TRP A 164 -8.75 1.32 -1.74
CA TRP A 164 -9.37 0.73 -0.56
C TRP A 164 -10.26 1.72 0.20
N CYS A 165 -10.06 3.03 0.04
CA CYS A 165 -10.75 4.03 0.86
C CYS A 165 -11.59 5.04 0.07
N TYR A 166 -11.01 5.84 -0.83
CA TYR A 166 -11.72 7.01 -1.39
C TYR A 166 -12.70 6.64 -2.51
N TYR A 167 -12.20 5.97 -3.55
CA TYR A 167 -13.01 5.52 -4.68
C TYR A 167 -12.89 4.01 -4.85
N GLU A 168 -13.01 3.29 -3.74
CA GLU A 168 -13.00 1.83 -3.74
C GLU A 168 -14.10 1.29 -4.67
N ASP A 169 -13.73 0.32 -5.49
CA ASP A 169 -14.62 -0.36 -6.42
C ASP A 169 -14.42 -1.88 -6.32
N SER A 170 -14.19 -2.37 -5.09
CA SER A 170 -13.87 -3.78 -4.78
C SER A 170 -14.91 -4.77 -5.26
N ARG A 171 -16.15 -4.31 -5.51
CA ARG A 171 -17.23 -5.09 -6.10
C ARG A 171 -16.98 -5.46 -7.57
N LEU A 172 -16.24 -4.64 -8.31
CA LEU A 172 -15.87 -4.91 -9.71
C LEU A 172 -14.69 -5.87 -9.76
N THR A 173 -14.71 -6.78 -10.73
CA THR A 173 -13.54 -7.63 -11.02
C THR A 173 -12.47 -6.80 -11.74
N PRO A 174 -11.17 -7.10 -11.58
CA PRO A 174 -10.10 -6.34 -12.22
C PRO A 174 -10.23 -6.22 -13.74
N GLU A 175 -10.80 -7.22 -14.42
CA GLU A 175 -11.08 -7.20 -15.86
C GLU A 175 -12.22 -6.27 -16.28
N ASP A 176 -13.05 -5.80 -15.34
CA ASP A 176 -14.16 -4.88 -15.58
C ASP A 176 -13.89 -3.47 -15.01
N LYS A 177 -12.86 -3.32 -14.17
CA LYS A 177 -12.49 -2.02 -13.60
C LYS A 177 -12.12 -1.00 -14.68
N PRO A 178 -12.43 0.30 -14.48
CA PRO A 178 -11.92 1.38 -15.33
C PRO A 178 -10.40 1.38 -15.43
N LEU A 179 -9.87 1.83 -16.56
CA LEU A 179 -8.43 1.87 -16.78
C LEU A 179 -7.77 2.96 -15.95
N ALA A 180 -6.65 2.65 -15.29
CA ALA A 180 -5.87 3.65 -14.53
C ALA A 180 -5.42 4.81 -15.42
N ARG A 181 -5.00 4.54 -16.68
CA ARG A 181 -4.63 5.57 -17.67
C ARG A 181 -5.77 6.51 -18.10
N ARG A 182 -7.02 6.19 -17.74
CA ARG A 182 -8.20 7.04 -17.96
C ARG A 182 -8.67 7.70 -16.64
N GLY A 183 -7.83 7.68 -15.62
CA GLY A 183 -8.10 8.23 -14.30
C GLY A 183 -9.04 7.37 -13.46
N GLY A 184 -9.13 6.06 -13.72
CA GLY A 184 -9.89 5.12 -12.87
C GLY A 184 -11.37 5.47 -12.72
N TYR A 185 -11.89 5.29 -11.51
CA TYR A 185 -13.28 5.60 -11.17
C TYR A 185 -13.63 7.04 -11.55
N ARG A 186 -14.57 7.21 -12.50
CA ARG A 186 -15.05 8.51 -13.01
C ARG A 186 -13.96 9.51 -13.43
N GLY A 187 -12.74 9.04 -13.71
CA GLY A 187 -11.61 9.92 -14.03
C GLY A 187 -11.09 10.72 -12.82
N CYS A 188 -11.34 10.26 -11.59
CA CYS A 188 -10.95 10.96 -10.36
C CYS A 188 -9.44 10.93 -10.09
N TYR A 189 -8.71 9.95 -10.61
CA TYR A 189 -7.26 9.84 -10.38
C TYR A 189 -6.50 10.62 -11.44
N LYS A 190 -5.58 11.47 -10.98
CA LYS A 190 -4.86 12.46 -11.79
C LYS A 190 -3.38 12.10 -11.87
N ASP A 191 -2.52 13.12 -11.87
CA ASP A 191 -1.10 12.96 -12.07
C ASP A 191 -0.48 12.06 -10.99
N ILE A 192 0.34 11.13 -11.45
CA ILE A 192 1.10 10.20 -10.60
C ILE A 192 2.45 10.84 -10.34
N TRP A 193 2.81 11.01 -9.07
CA TRP A 193 4.13 11.51 -8.67
C TRP A 193 5.16 10.40 -8.76
N PHE A 194 4.86 9.21 -8.25
CA PHE A 194 5.73 8.05 -8.35
C PHE A 194 4.96 6.74 -8.13
N THR A 195 5.60 5.64 -8.50
CA THR A 195 5.10 4.29 -8.18
C THR A 195 6.23 3.41 -7.66
N PHE A 196 5.90 2.39 -6.88
CA PHE A 196 6.90 1.45 -6.35
C PHE A 196 6.30 0.08 -6.06
N ASN A 197 7.15 -0.93 -5.98
CA ASN A 197 6.86 -2.24 -5.42
C ASN A 197 8.04 -2.69 -4.53
N ASN A 198 8.13 -3.96 -4.15
CA ASN A 198 9.23 -4.46 -3.32
C ASN A 198 10.60 -4.55 -4.05
N GLU A 199 10.64 -4.40 -5.37
CA GLU A 199 11.85 -4.58 -6.19
C GLU A 199 12.36 -3.23 -6.75
N PHE A 200 11.45 -2.43 -7.30
CA PHE A 200 11.74 -1.23 -8.06
C PHE A 200 10.80 -0.08 -7.70
N SER A 201 11.28 1.12 -7.98
CA SER A 201 10.51 2.36 -7.91
C SER A 201 10.69 3.14 -9.21
N TRP A 202 9.66 3.87 -9.62
CA TRP A 202 9.60 4.57 -10.91
C TRP A 202 9.04 5.98 -10.72
N ASN A 203 9.61 6.95 -11.45
CA ASN A 203 8.97 8.24 -11.65
C ASN A 203 8.58 8.44 -13.13
N GLN A 204 7.42 9.07 -13.34
CA GLN A 204 6.90 9.60 -14.58
C GLN A 204 7.66 10.85 -15.11
N THR A 205 8.31 11.67 -14.26
CA THR A 205 8.86 12.99 -14.67
C THR A 205 10.24 13.42 -14.09
N ASP A 206 10.93 12.57 -13.29
CA ASP A 206 12.15 12.81 -12.45
C ASP A 206 11.88 13.24 -10.99
N LEU A 207 12.14 12.38 -9.98
CA LEU A 207 11.76 12.64 -8.57
C LEU A 207 12.99 12.52 -7.68
N GLU A 208 13.20 13.58 -6.92
CA GLU A 208 14.01 13.63 -5.71
C GLU A 208 13.10 14.26 -4.65
N ILE A 209 12.75 13.53 -3.59
CA ILE A 209 11.90 14.08 -2.50
C ILE A 209 12.85 14.69 -1.47
N ASP A 210 12.73 16.01 -1.27
CA ASP A 210 13.68 16.85 -0.53
C ASP A 210 13.98 16.30 0.88
N ALA A 211 15.25 15.93 1.13
CA ALA A 211 15.79 15.59 2.44
C ALA A 211 16.03 16.82 3.35
N ARG A 212 15.53 18.01 2.99
CA ARG A 212 15.68 19.24 3.79
C ARG A 212 14.79 19.26 5.03
N ARG A 213 15.14 18.43 6.00
CA ARG A 213 15.21 18.80 7.43
C ARG A 213 16.30 17.98 8.12
N ILE A 214 17.52 18.01 7.58
CA ILE A 214 18.70 17.72 8.42
C ILE A 214 18.80 18.90 9.40
N SER A 215 18.14 18.78 10.55
CA SER A 215 18.43 19.67 11.66
C SER A 215 19.81 19.30 12.17
N ARG A 216 20.75 20.22 12.01
CA ARG A 216 22.02 20.16 12.73
C ARG A 216 21.74 20.35 14.21
N SER A 217 22.56 19.67 15.01
CA SER A 217 22.81 19.79 16.45
C SER A 217 21.90 19.03 17.42
N GLN A 218 22.46 17.89 17.83
CA GLN A 218 22.47 17.30 19.18
C GLN A 218 22.00 18.20 20.33
N THR A 219 21.24 17.62 21.26
CA THR A 219 21.70 17.35 22.64
C THR A 219 20.89 16.23 23.31
N ASN A 220 21.60 15.35 24.01
CA ASN A 220 21.13 14.15 24.74
C ASN A 220 20.02 14.40 25.78
N SER A 221 19.19 13.37 26.04
CA SER A 221 19.15 12.71 27.36
C SER A 221 18.25 11.45 27.40
N ASP A 222 18.88 10.37 27.89
CA ASP A 222 18.43 9.32 28.80
C ASP A 222 17.25 8.40 28.47
N ALA A 223 17.63 7.17 28.10
CA ALA A 223 16.80 5.97 28.16
C ALA A 223 16.53 5.52 29.60
N LYS A 224 15.30 5.04 29.86
CA LYS A 224 15.00 4.12 30.96
C LYS A 224 14.28 2.87 30.45
N THR A 225 14.87 1.73 30.80
CA THR A 225 14.38 0.38 30.54
C THR A 225 13.42 -0.06 31.65
N THR A 226 12.37 -0.82 31.31
CA THR A 226 12.10 -2.21 31.75
C THR A 226 10.63 -2.55 31.74
N GLY A 227 10.34 -3.80 31.38
CA GLY A 227 9.03 -4.43 31.50
C GLY A 227 9.00 -5.74 30.73
N ALA A 228 9.33 -6.85 31.38
CA ALA A 228 9.11 -8.18 30.85
C ALA A 228 7.60 -8.42 30.77
N ILE A 229 7.09 -8.79 29.59
CA ILE A 229 5.70 -9.22 29.42
C ILE A 229 5.73 -10.64 28.88
N SER A 230 5.22 -11.58 29.67
CA SER A 230 4.83 -12.90 29.17
C SER A 230 3.62 -12.70 28.27
N GLN A 231 3.68 -13.15 27.01
CA GLN A 231 2.51 -13.13 26.14
C GLN A 231 2.44 -14.41 25.31
N ALA A 232 1.22 -14.95 25.26
CA ALA A 232 0.77 -15.85 24.21
C ALA A 232 1.21 -15.31 22.83
N ASN A 233 1.47 -16.22 21.89
CA ASN A 233 2.02 -15.93 20.57
C ASN A 233 1.40 -14.64 19.96
N PRO A 234 2.18 -13.56 19.74
CA PRO A 234 1.70 -12.25 19.31
C PRO A 234 0.81 -12.29 18.06
N ILE A 235 1.07 -13.25 17.19
CA ILE A 235 0.29 -13.54 15.99
C ILE A 235 -1.16 -13.90 16.33
N THR A 236 -1.39 -14.74 17.34
CA THR A 236 -2.74 -15.20 17.72
C THR A 236 -3.66 -14.02 18.10
N LYS A 237 -3.12 -13.01 18.79
CA LYS A 237 -3.90 -11.81 19.15
C LYS A 237 -4.31 -10.98 17.94
N VAL A 238 -3.42 -10.82 16.96
CA VAL A 238 -3.73 -10.10 15.73
C VAL A 238 -4.80 -10.86 14.95
N MET A 239 -4.64 -12.18 14.80
CA MET A 239 -5.62 -13.02 14.09
C MET A 239 -7.01 -12.99 14.75
N ASP A 240 -7.09 -13.01 16.08
CA ASP A 240 -8.38 -12.91 16.79
C ASP A 240 -9.08 -11.56 16.53
N LYS A 241 -8.34 -10.46 16.48
CA LYS A 241 -8.90 -9.14 16.15
C LYS A 241 -9.44 -9.11 14.71
N ILE A 242 -8.72 -9.68 13.75
CA ILE A 242 -9.17 -9.74 12.35
C ILE A 242 -10.45 -10.57 12.24
N LYS A 243 -10.55 -11.71 12.95
CA LYS A 243 -11.77 -12.54 13.01
C LYS A 243 -12.98 -11.77 13.54
N THR A 244 -12.80 -10.86 14.50
CA THR A 244 -13.92 -10.05 15.02
C THR A 244 -14.44 -9.00 14.03
N LYS A 245 -13.58 -8.49 13.14
CA LYS A 245 -13.92 -7.45 12.18
C LYS A 245 -14.49 -8.01 10.88
N VAL A 246 -13.91 -9.09 10.37
CA VAL A 246 -14.33 -9.69 9.11
C VAL A 246 -15.52 -10.63 9.36
N LYS A 247 -16.74 -10.15 9.08
CA LYS A 247 -17.93 -11.00 9.01
C LYS A 247 -17.86 -11.84 7.73
N LEU A 248 -17.75 -13.16 7.87
CA LEU A 248 -17.90 -14.13 6.77
C LEU A 248 -19.33 -14.09 6.20
#